data_AF-A0A6G4WZ72-F1
#
_entry.id   AF-A0A6G4WZ72-F1
#
_cell.length_a   1.000
_cell.length_b   1.000
_cell.length_c   1.000
_cell.angle_alpha   90.00
_cell.angle_beta   90.00
_cell.angle_gamma   90.00
#
_symmetry.space_group_name_H-M   'P 1'
#
loop_
_entity.id
_entity.type
_entity.pdbx_description
1 polymer ?
#
loop_
_entity_poly.entity_id
_entity_poly.type
_entity_poly.pdbx_seq_one_letter_code
_entity_poly.pdbx_strand_id
1 'polypeptide(L)' 'MRHDLPPIWKKSSYSGSTDNACVETQMTSEGSVAFRDSKGPELGAHEVSPSAWAAFTSALKDGRLS' A
#
# COMPACT_ATOMS: atom_id res chain seq x y z
N MET A 1 6.09 11.43 -3.11
CA MET A 1 5.84 10.57 -1.94
C MET A 1 5.31 11.46 -0.82
N ARG A 2 4.36 10.97 -0.02
CA ARG A 2 3.71 11.68 1.09
C ARG A 2 4.30 11.22 2.42
N HIS A 3 4.55 12.13 3.36
CA HIS A 3 5.07 11.78 4.70
C HIS A 3 4.10 12.18 5.83
N ASP A 4 3.02 12.89 5.49
CA ASP A 4 2.10 13.59 6.38
C ASP A 4 0.71 12.91 6.48
N LEU A 5 0.62 11.63 6.12
CA LEU A 5 -0.64 10.88 6.18
C LEU A 5 -0.97 10.45 7.62
N PRO A 6 -2.26 10.44 8.01
CA PRO A 6 -2.67 9.93 9.31
C PRO A 6 -2.28 8.44 9.48
N PRO A 7 -2.03 7.97 10.72
CA PRO A 7 -1.56 6.61 10.98
C PRO A 7 -2.67 5.55 10.90
N ILE A 8 -3.61 5.68 9.97
CA ILE A 8 -4.75 4.77 9.75
C ILE A 8 -4.41 3.67 8.74
N TRP A 9 -3.28 3.01 8.96
CA TRP A 9 -2.74 2.00 8.05
C TRP A 9 -3.38 0.64 8.25
N LYS A 10 -3.80 0.02 7.15
CA LYS A 10 -4.20 -1.38 7.09
C LYS A 10 -3.05 -2.24 6.59
N LYS A 11 -2.60 -3.16 7.45
CA LYS A 11 -1.62 -4.20 7.11
C LYS A 11 -2.31 -5.34 6.35
N SER A 12 -1.59 -5.96 5.41
CA SER A 12 -2.10 -7.14 4.69
C SER A 12 -2.33 -8.32 5.65
N SER A 13 -3.38 -9.10 5.41
CA SER A 13 -3.64 -10.34 6.17
C SER A 13 -2.61 -11.44 5.91
N TYR A 14 -1.83 -11.31 4.83
CA TYR A 14 -0.69 -12.20 4.54
C TYR A 14 0.58 -11.81 5.28
N SER A 15 0.58 -10.71 6.02
CA SER A 15 1.69 -10.30 6.87
C SER A 15 1.63 -11.05 8.21
N GLY A 16 2.41 -12.13 8.32
CA GLY A 16 2.57 -12.89 9.56
C GLY A 16 3.32 -12.12 10.66
N SER A 17 3.42 -12.70 11.85
CA SER A 17 4.02 -12.13 13.07
C SER A 17 5.54 -11.99 13.03
N THR A 18 6.21 -12.59 12.06
CA THR A 18 7.68 -12.69 11.99
C THR A 18 8.16 -11.97 10.73
N ASP A 19 8.65 -10.72 10.87
CA ASP A 19 9.45 -9.91 9.91
C ASP A 19 9.07 -9.88 8.40
N ASN A 20 7.90 -10.41 8.04
CA ASN A 20 7.39 -10.57 6.69
C ASN A 20 6.26 -9.57 6.39
N ALA A 21 6.39 -8.35 6.90
CA ALA A 21 5.52 -7.23 6.54
C ALA A 21 6.22 -6.39 5.47
N CYS A 22 5.65 -6.34 4.26
CA CYS A 22 6.26 -5.60 3.14
C CYS A 22 5.40 -4.44 2.63
N VAL A 23 4.08 -4.43 2.84
CA VAL A 23 3.20 -3.35 2.34
C VAL A 23 2.05 -3.06 3.31
N GLU A 24 1.86 -1.78 3.61
CA GLU A 24 0.68 -1.22 4.27
C GLU A 24 -0.08 -0.31 3.33
N THR A 25 -1.41 -0.23 3.48
CA THR A 25 -2.27 0.60 2.63
C THR A 25 -3.24 1.44 3.46
N GLN A 26 -3.66 2.59 2.93
CA GLN A 26 -4.77 3.38 3.47
C GLN A 26 -5.50 4.13 2.35
N MET A 27 -6.75 4.52 2.61
CA MET A 27 -7.47 5.49 1.79
C MET A 27 -7.17 6.89 2.33
N THR A 28 -6.76 7.83 1.46
CA THR A 28 -6.53 9.21 1.86
C THR A 28 -7.85 10.00 1.92
N SER A 29 -7.84 11.16 2.58
CA SER A 29 -8.99 12.08 2.63
C SER A 29 -9.43 12.56 1.24
N GLU A 30 -8.51 12.57 0.28
CA GLU A 30 -8.72 12.98 -1.11
C GLU A 30 -9.26 11.83 -1.98
N GLY A 31 -9.46 10.64 -1.40
CA GLY A 31 -9.99 9.47 -2.10
C GLY A 31 -8.95 8.68 -2.89
N SER A 32 -7.66 8.95 -2.69
CA SER A 32 -6.57 8.17 -3.28
C SER A 32 -6.25 6.92 -2.45
N VAL A 33 -5.56 5.96 -3.07
CA VAL A 33 -4.95 4.84 -2.36
C VAL A 33 -3.50 5.17 -2.08
N ALA A 34 -3.14 5.22 -0.80
CA ALA A 34 -1.76 5.32 -0.36
C ALA A 34 -1.22 3.95 0.05
N PHE A 35 0.03 3.66 -0.32
CA PHE A 35 0.73 2.47 0.11
C PHE A 35 2.18 2.78 0.47
N ARG A 36 2.72 2.05 1.45
CA ARG A 36 4.10 2.21 1.91
C ARG A 36 4.73 0.88 2.31
N ASP A 37 6.05 0.89 2.37
CA ASP A 37 6.83 -0.20 2.94
C ASP A 37 6.71 -0.18 4.48
N SER A 38 6.39 -1.34 5.08
CA SER A 38 6.23 -1.46 6.53
C SER A 38 7.53 -1.32 7.32
N LYS A 39 8.67 -1.59 6.67
CA LYS A 39 10.03 -1.57 7.24
C LYS A 39 10.69 -0.19 7.12
N GLY A 40 10.20 0.66 6.21
CA GLY A 40 10.63 2.05 6.07
C GLY A 40 9.48 3.05 6.09
N PRO A 41 8.66 3.12 7.15
CA PRO A 41 7.53 4.06 7.22
C PRO A 41 7.96 5.53 7.11
N GLU A 42 9.18 5.86 7.51
CA GLU A 42 9.79 7.19 7.39
C GLU A 42 10.12 7.59 5.95
N LEU A 43 10.29 6.61 5.05
CA LEU A 43 10.55 6.85 3.62
C LEU A 43 9.32 7.41 2.89
N GLY A 44 8.17 7.43 3.57
CA GLY A 44 6.92 7.98 3.07
C GLY A 44 6.10 6.96 2.28
N ALA A 45 5.02 7.46 1.70
CA ALA A 45 4.02 6.68 0.98
C ALA A 45 3.90 7.12 -0.48
N HIS A 46 3.60 6.15 -1.33
CA HIS A 46 3.15 6.39 -2.69
C HIS A 46 1.64 6.52 -2.72
N GLU A 47 1.14 7.42 -3.56
CA GLU A 47 -0.28 7.71 -3.72
C GLU A 47 -0.67 7.49 -5.18
N VAL A 48 -1.74 6.74 -5.42
CA VAL A 48 -2.28 6.45 -6.76
C VAL A 48 -3.80 6.56 -6.75
N SER A 49 -4.39 6.69 -7.94
CA SER A 49 -5.85 6.64 -8.06
C SER A 49 -6.39 5.25 -7.69
N PRO A 50 -7.65 5.15 -7.22
CA PRO A 50 -8.28 3.86 -6.94
C PRO A 50 -8.33 2.94 -8.16
N SER A 51 -8.52 3.50 -9.36
CA SER A 51 -8.54 2.75 -10.62
C SER A 51 -7.18 2.14 -10.97
N ALA A 52 -6.09 2.90 -10.76
CA ALA A 52 -4.74 2.42 -10.98
C ALA A 52 -4.39 1.31 -9.99
N TRP A 53 -4.75 1.47 -8.72
CA TRP A 53 -4.57 0.45 -7.69
C TRP A 53 -5.33 -0.84 -8.00
N ALA A 54 -6.59 -0.73 -8.44
CA ALA A 54 -7.40 -1.88 -8.83
C ALA A 54 -6.80 -2.61 -10.05
N ALA A 55 -6.36 -1.86 -11.07
CA ALA A 55 -5.71 -2.43 -12.25
C ALA A 55 -4.40 -3.16 -11.91
N PHE A 56 -3.57 -2.54 -11.05
CA PHE A 56 -2.31 -3.13 -10.58
C PHE A 56 -2.55 -4.44 -9.82
N THR A 57 -3.43 -4.43 -8.83
CA THR A 57 -3.71 -5.62 -8.01
C THR A 57 -4.39 -6.74 -8.81
N SER A 58 -5.21 -6.41 -9.81
CA SER A 58 -5.74 -7.40 -10.76
C SER A 58 -4.60 -8.02 -11.58
N ALA A 59 -3.71 -7.20 -12.14
CA ALA A 59 -2.61 -7.70 -12.95
C ALA A 59 -1.64 -8.60 -12.18
N LEU A 60 -1.39 -8.30 -10.90
CA LEU A 60 -0.63 -9.18 -10.00
C LEU A 60 -1.32 -10.54 -9.82
N LYS A 61 -2.63 -10.56 -9.56
CA LYS A 61 -3.41 -11.80 -9.38
C LYS A 61 -3.44 -12.65 -10.65
N ASP A 62 -3.48 -12.00 -11.81
CA ASP A 62 -3.48 -12.64 -13.12
C ASP A 62 -2.09 -13.14 -13.54
N GLY A 63 -1.03 -12.87 -12.76
CA GLY A 63 0.34 -13.19 -13.12
C GLY A 63 0.89 -12.39 -14.31
N ARG A 64 0.29 -11.23 -14.62
CA ARG A 64 0.69 -10.35 -15.73
C ARG A 64 1.86 -9.42 -15.39
N LEU A 65 2.23 -9.36 -14.11
CA LEU A 65 3.34 -8.59 -13.57
C LEU A 65 4.23 -9.57 -12.79
N SER A 66 5.11 -10.27 -13.50
CA SER A 66 6.10 -11.24 -12.97
C SER A 66 7.45 -11.07 -13.64
#